data_AF-A0A3S0CYM9-F1
#
_entry.id   AF-A0A3S0CYM9-F1
#
_cell.length_a   1.000
_cell.length_b   1.000
_cell.length_c   1.000
_cell.angle_alpha   90.00
_cell.angle_beta   90.00
_cell.angle_gamma   90.00
#
_symmetry.space_group_name_H-M   'P 1'
#
loop_
_entity.id
_entity.type
_entity.pdbx_description
1 polymer ?
#
loop_
_entity_poly.entity_id
_entity_poly.type
_entity_poly.pdbx_seq_one_letter_code
_entity_poly.pdbx_strand_id
1 'polypeptide(L)'
;MVAEIAKKDGVDPATAVADMLVESGGNNKAIGDNGHSVGLFQLNDQGEGAGMSVAERQDPTRNAEIALSHFAKANSGEDPGVVAYNAERPANRSAYVAKVDASLGEARNLLKQAGEA
;
A
#
# COMPACT_ATOMS: atom_id res chain seq x y z
N MET A 1 10.01 -3.85 -7.38
CA MET A 1 9.86 -4.08 -5.92
C MET A 1 8.39 -4.18 -5.49
N VAL A 2 7.65 -3.11 -5.22
CA VAL A 2 6.24 -3.22 -4.74
C VAL A 2 5.37 -4.06 -5.69
N ALA A 3 5.49 -3.84 -7.00
CA ALA A 3 4.79 -4.63 -8.02
C ALA A 3 5.15 -6.13 -7.98
N GLU A 4 6.41 -6.47 -7.69
CA GLU A 4 6.88 -7.85 -7.63
C GLU A 4 6.36 -8.56 -6.36
N ILE A 5 6.36 -7.87 -5.21
CA ILE A 5 5.76 -8.37 -3.97
C ILE A 5 4.26 -8.58 -4.18
N ALA A 6 3.55 -7.60 -4.76
CA ALA A 6 2.14 -7.71 -5.07
C ALA A 6 1.84 -8.96 -5.93
N LYS A 7 2.60 -9.16 -7.03
CA LYS A 7 2.47 -10.35 -7.89
C LYS A 7 2.69 -11.65 -7.11
N LYS A 8 3.72 -11.69 -6.25
CA LYS A 8 4.04 -12.86 -5.42
C LYS A 8 2.90 -13.21 -4.46
N ASP A 9 2.22 -12.20 -3.92
CA ASP A 9 1.14 -12.36 -2.94
C ASP A 9 -0.25 -12.42 -3.59
N GLY A 10 -0.34 -12.40 -4.92
CA GLY A 10 -1.58 -12.47 -5.67
C GLY A 10 -2.42 -11.19 -5.64
N VAL A 11 -1.80 -10.05 -5.34
CA VAL A 11 -2.40 -8.71 -5.34
C VAL A 11 -2.20 -8.08 -6.71
N ASP A 12 -3.23 -7.41 -7.24
CA ASP A 12 -3.08 -6.61 -8.45
C ASP A 12 -2.01 -5.52 -8.24
N PRO A 13 -0.95 -5.47 -9.06
CA PRO A 13 0.13 -4.52 -8.88
C PRO A 13 -0.31 -3.06 -8.96
N ALA A 14 -1.34 -2.75 -9.75
CA ALA A 14 -1.83 -1.38 -9.85
C ALA A 14 -2.58 -0.99 -8.57
N THR A 15 -3.33 -1.90 -7.95
CA THR A 15 -3.92 -1.70 -6.61
C THR A 15 -2.84 -1.41 -5.57
N ALA A 16 -1.80 -2.24 -5.48
CA ALA A 16 -0.71 -2.06 -4.50
C ALA A 16 0.05 -0.74 -4.71
N VAL A 17 0.31 -0.36 -5.96
CA VAL A 17 0.99 0.91 -6.26
C VAL A 17 0.07 2.10 -6.02
N ALA A 18 -1.22 2.02 -6.36
CA ALA A 18 -2.19 3.09 -6.10
C ALA A 18 -2.33 3.36 -4.60
N ASP A 19 -2.38 2.29 -3.80
CA ASP A 19 -2.44 2.38 -2.35
C ASP A 19 -1.19 3.05 -1.75
N MET A 20 0.01 2.59 -2.15
CA MET A 20 1.28 3.23 -1.79
C MET A 20 1.31 4.74 -2.13
N LEU A 21 0.74 5.14 -3.27
CA LEU A 21 0.66 6.55 -3.66
C LEU A 21 -0.27 7.34 -2.73
N VAL A 22 -1.38 6.74 -2.30
CA VAL A 22 -2.32 7.36 -1.34
C VAL A 22 -1.68 7.51 0.04
N GLU A 23 -0.96 6.50 0.51
CA GLU A 23 -0.36 6.46 1.85
C GLU A 23 0.87 7.36 1.98
N SER A 24 1.76 7.37 0.98
CA SER A 24 3.05 8.05 1.10
C SER A 24 3.49 8.84 -0.13
N GLY A 25 2.74 8.79 -1.23
CA GLY A 25 3.20 9.28 -2.53
C GLY A 25 4.45 8.53 -3.03
N GLY A 26 4.68 7.30 -2.57
CA GLY A 26 5.89 6.52 -2.86
C GLY A 26 7.13 6.90 -2.03
N ASN A 27 6.99 7.72 -0.99
CA ASN A 27 8.09 8.10 -0.12
C ASN A 27 8.27 7.09 1.03
N ASN A 28 9.27 6.21 0.92
CA ASN A 28 9.57 5.23 1.97
C ASN A 28 10.08 5.83 3.29
N LYS A 29 10.31 7.15 3.35
CA LYS A 29 10.64 7.89 4.58
C LYS A 29 9.47 8.72 5.12
N ALA A 30 8.27 8.59 4.55
CA ALA A 30 7.09 9.30 5.02
C ALA A 30 6.81 8.94 6.49
N ILE A 31 6.49 9.97 7.29
CA ILE A 31 6.10 9.84 8.69
C ILE A 31 4.74 10.52 8.84
N GLY A 32 3.73 9.73 9.19
CA GLY A 32 2.36 10.16 9.42
C GLY A 32 1.92 9.87 10.84
N ASP A 33 0.63 10.11 11.11
CA ASP A 33 -0.03 9.86 12.39
C ASP A 33 0.78 10.33 13.61
N ASN A 34 1.22 11.60 13.59
CA ASN A 34 2.05 12.20 14.66
C ASN A 34 3.35 11.45 15.00
N GLY A 35 3.90 10.66 14.06
CA GLY A 35 5.11 9.86 14.27
C GLY A 35 4.85 8.36 14.38
N HIS A 36 3.60 7.93 14.46
CA HIS A 36 3.25 6.53 14.68
C HIS A 36 3.20 5.69 13.41
N SER A 37 2.98 6.30 12.24
CA SER A 37 2.92 5.62 10.94
C SER A 37 4.13 5.94 10.08
N VAL A 38 4.75 4.92 9.46
CA VAL A 38 6.03 5.07 8.77
C VAL A 38 6.08 4.28 7.47
N GLY A 39 6.69 4.87 6.44
CA GLY A 39 7.09 4.20 5.22
C GLY A 39 6.02 4.18 4.13
N LEU A 40 6.19 3.29 3.15
CA LEU A 40 5.43 3.26 1.90
C LEU A 40 3.92 3.10 2.11
N PHE A 41 3.55 2.21 3.03
CA PHE A 41 2.19 1.86 3.44
C PHE A 41 1.88 2.31 4.88
N GLN A 42 2.63 3.30 5.38
CA GLN A 42 2.31 3.95 6.67
C GLN A 42 2.10 3.00 7.87
N LEU A 43 2.89 1.91 7.97
CA LEU A 43 2.82 0.93 9.06
C LEU A 43 2.85 1.59 10.44
N ASN A 44 1.76 1.43 11.19
CA ASN A 44 1.56 2.02 12.50
C ASN A 44 2.22 1.19 13.61
N ASP A 45 2.90 1.82 14.57
CA ASP A 45 3.55 1.13 15.69
C ASP A 45 2.60 0.55 16.75
N GLN A 46 1.31 0.84 16.65
CA GLN A 46 0.24 0.18 17.42
C GLN A 46 -0.51 -0.89 16.60
N GLY A 47 -0.12 -1.08 15.33
CA GLY A 47 -0.73 -2.02 14.40
C GLY A 47 0.31 -2.91 13.74
N GLU A 48 0.35 -2.91 12.41
CA GLU A 48 1.18 -3.78 11.58
C GLU A 48 2.69 -3.56 11.78
N GLY A 49 3.08 -2.37 12.25
CA GLY A 49 4.44 -2.01 12.61
C GLY A 49 4.80 -2.23 14.08
N ALA A 50 3.94 -2.87 14.87
CA ALA A 50 4.16 -3.04 16.31
C ALA A 50 5.47 -3.80 16.61
N GLY A 51 6.29 -3.23 17.49
CA GLY A 51 7.60 -3.78 17.85
C GLY A 51 8.72 -3.49 16.85
N MET A 52 8.44 -2.82 15.72
CA MET A 52 9.44 -2.41 14.74
C MET A 52 9.97 -1.00 15.02
N SER A 53 11.27 -0.82 14.83
CA SER A 53 11.89 0.50 14.78
C SER A 53 11.40 1.32 13.58
N VAL A 54 11.62 2.64 13.62
CA VAL A 54 11.36 3.51 12.45
C VAL A 54 12.19 3.06 11.24
N ALA A 55 13.46 2.68 11.45
CA ALA A 55 14.33 2.23 10.37
C ALA A 55 13.81 0.95 9.68
N GLU A 56 13.31 -0.02 10.45
CA GLU A 56 12.69 -1.23 9.90
C GLU A 56 11.40 -0.92 9.12
N ARG A 57 10.62 0.07 9.56
CA ARG A 57 9.42 0.51 8.83
C ARG A 57 9.74 1.38 7.61
N GLN A 58 10.91 2.01 7.55
CA GLN A 58 11.38 2.75 6.36
C GLN A 58 12.02 1.85 5.31
N ASP A 59 12.35 0.59 5.65
CA ASP A 59 12.79 -0.39 4.67
C ASP A 59 11.64 -0.69 3.69
N PRO A 60 11.77 -0.31 2.40
CA PRO A 60 10.64 -0.33 1.48
C PRO A 60 10.16 -1.75 1.19
N THR A 61 11.07 -2.74 1.20
CA THR A 61 10.72 -4.14 0.97
C THR A 61 9.95 -4.68 2.15
N ARG A 62 10.48 -4.53 3.37
CA ARG A 62 9.82 -5.02 4.58
C ARG A 62 8.47 -4.36 4.82
N ASN A 63 8.38 -3.06 4.55
CA ASN A 63 7.14 -2.29 4.68
C ASN A 63 6.05 -2.85 3.74
N ALA A 64 6.39 -3.04 2.47
CA ALA A 64 5.48 -3.58 1.47
C ALA A 64 5.10 -5.04 1.73
N GLU A 65 6.05 -5.90 2.15
CA GLU A 65 5.75 -7.31 2.48
C GLU A 65 4.75 -7.42 3.64
N ILE A 66 4.86 -6.57 4.67
CA ILE A 66 3.93 -6.58 5.79
C ILE A 66 2.56 -6.10 5.33
N ALA A 67 2.48 -4.91 4.73
CA ALA A 67 1.20 -4.33 4.30
C ALA A 67 0.46 -5.26 3.33
N LEU A 68 1.14 -5.73 2.28
CA LEU A 68 0.52 -6.57 1.24
C LEU A 68 0.12 -7.96 1.74
N SER A 69 0.68 -8.44 2.86
CA SER A 69 0.18 -9.66 3.51
C SER A 69 -1.26 -9.51 4.05
N HIS A 70 -1.70 -8.27 4.32
CA HIS A 70 -3.04 -7.94 4.80
C HIS A 70 -4.06 -7.69 3.69
N PHE A 71 -3.63 -7.67 2.43
CA PHE A 71 -4.51 -7.60 1.24
C PHE A 71 -5.25 -8.93 0.97
N ALA A 72 -5.30 -9.77 2.01
CA ALA A 72 -5.84 -11.11 2.11
C ALA A 72 -6.88 -11.42 1.03
N LYS A 73 -6.39 -12.08 -0.04
CA LYS A 73 -7.19 -12.77 -1.05
C LYS A 73 -8.07 -11.85 -1.90
N ALA A 74 -7.46 -10.88 -2.58
CA ALA A 74 -8.08 -10.23 -3.73
C ALA A 74 -8.61 -11.30 -4.70
N ASN A 75 -9.93 -11.53 -4.68
CA ASN A 75 -10.57 -12.30 -5.74
C ASN A 75 -10.46 -11.46 -7.02
N SER A 76 -10.11 -12.12 -8.12
CA SER A 76 -10.20 -11.51 -9.44
C SER A 76 -11.62 -10.95 -9.65
N GLY A 77 -11.78 -9.62 -9.61
CA GLY A 77 -13.08 -8.95 -9.80
C GLY A 77 -13.52 -8.03 -8.66
N GLU A 78 -12.83 -8.00 -7.51
CA GLU A 78 -13.06 -6.95 -6.51
C GLU A 78 -12.49 -5.60 -6.95
N ASP A 79 -13.15 -4.53 -6.54
CA ASP A 79 -12.74 -3.16 -6.81
C ASP A 79 -11.43 -2.82 -6.08
N PRO A 80 -10.40 -2.26 -6.75
CA PRO A 80 -9.12 -1.94 -6.15
C PRO A 80 -9.19 -1.11 -4.87
N GLY A 81 -10.01 -0.06 -4.85
CA GLY A 81 -10.17 0.77 -3.67
C GLY A 81 -10.80 0.00 -2.50
N VAL A 82 -11.71 -0.93 -2.78
CA VAL A 82 -12.27 -1.82 -1.75
C VAL A 82 -11.23 -2.79 -1.19
N VAL A 83 -10.38 -3.36 -2.05
CA VAL A 83 -9.29 -4.25 -1.61
C VAL A 83 -8.34 -3.51 -0.68
N ALA A 84 -7.86 -2.33 -1.09
CA ALA A 84 -6.98 -1.48 -0.29
C ALA A 84 -7.63 -1.09 1.05
N TYR A 85 -8.91 -0.67 1.03
CA TYR A 85 -9.65 -0.37 2.26
C TYR A 85 -9.72 -1.56 3.24
N ASN A 86 -9.91 -2.79 2.74
CA ASN A 86 -10.02 -3.96 3.61
C ASN A 86 -8.71 -4.30 4.33
N ALA A 87 -7.57 -3.98 3.70
CA ALA A 87 -6.24 -4.10 4.29
C ALA A 87 -6.01 -3.00 5.33
N GLU A 88 -6.14 -1.73 4.90
CA GLU A 88 -5.72 -0.55 5.67
C GLU A 88 -6.73 -0.12 6.74
N ARG A 89 -8.01 -0.46 6.55
CA ARG A 89 -9.14 -0.19 7.47
C ARG A 89 -9.24 1.24 8.00
N PRO A 90 -9.12 2.28 7.14
CA PRO A 90 -9.23 3.67 7.56
C PRO A 90 -10.65 4.02 8.02
N ALA A 91 -10.77 5.05 8.87
CA ALA A 91 -12.04 5.45 9.46
C ALA A 91 -13.13 5.83 8.43
N ASN A 92 -12.73 6.38 7.26
CA ASN A 92 -13.67 6.77 6.20
C ASN A 92 -13.47 5.92 4.94
N ARG A 93 -14.22 4.82 4.86
CA ARG A 93 -14.22 3.90 3.72
C ARG A 93 -14.41 4.59 2.37
N SER A 94 -15.48 5.38 2.22
CA SER A 94 -15.86 5.95 0.92
C SER A 94 -14.81 6.92 0.39
N ALA A 95 -14.29 7.79 1.27
CA ALA A 95 -13.24 8.71 0.89
C ALA A 95 -11.93 7.99 0.52
N TYR A 96 -11.64 6.87 1.19
CA TYR A 96 -10.44 6.10 0.92
C TYR A 96 -10.48 5.36 -0.42
N VAL A 97 -11.55 4.60 -0.64
CA VAL A 97 -11.81 3.89 -1.91
C VAL A 97 -11.66 4.86 -3.09
N ALA A 98 -12.31 6.03 -3.02
CA ALA A 98 -12.26 7.04 -4.08
C ALA A 98 -10.83 7.57 -4.36
N LYS A 99 -9.98 7.68 -3.34
CA LYS A 99 -8.57 8.12 -3.51
C LYS A 99 -7.74 7.05 -4.21
N VAL A 100 -7.92 5.79 -3.83
CA VAL A 100 -7.21 4.66 -4.45
C VAL A 100 -7.62 4.54 -5.92
N ASP A 101 -8.92 4.59 -6.20
CA ASP A 101 -9.44 4.51 -7.58
C ASP A 101 -8.92 5.64 -8.46
N ALA A 102 -8.89 6.87 -7.92
CA ALA A 102 -8.33 8.03 -8.62
C ALA A 102 -6.83 7.86 -8.94
N SER A 103 -6.10 7.11 -8.11
CA SER A 103 -4.66 6.87 -8.24
C SER A 103 -4.31 5.72 -9.20
N LEU A 104 -5.28 4.89 -9.60
CA LEU A 104 -5.05 3.75 -10.50
C LEU A 104 -4.47 4.14 -11.87
N GLY A 105 -4.85 5.31 -12.40
CA GLY A 105 -4.32 5.81 -13.66
C GLY A 105 -2.82 6.08 -13.59
N GLU A 106 -2.37 6.71 -12.50
CA GLU A 106 -0.97 6.98 -12.23
C GLU A 106 -0.20 5.68 -11.95
N ALA A 107 -0.75 4.81 -11.10
CA ALA A 107 -0.16 3.52 -10.79
C ALA A 107 0.13 2.68 -12.05
N ARG A 108 -0.83 2.59 -12.98
CA ARG A 108 -0.65 1.88 -14.26
C ARG A 108 0.43 2.51 -15.13
N ASN A 109 0.56 3.83 -15.12
CA ASN A 109 1.60 4.53 -15.89
C ASN A 109 2.99 4.25 -15.31
N LEU A 110 3.13 4.27 -13.98
CA LEU A 110 4.39 3.92 -13.31
C LEU A 110 4.80 2.47 -13.59
N LEU A 111 3.85 1.53 -13.55
CA LEU A 111 4.10 0.13 -13.89
C LEU A 111 4.57 -0.02 -15.33
N LYS A 112 3.96 0.67 -16.29
CA LYS A 112 4.40 0.64 -17.70
C LYS A 112 5.82 1.18 -17.87
N GLN A 113 6.15 2.27 -17.20
CA GLN A 113 7.49 2.87 -17.25
C GLN A 113 8.55 1.94 -16.62
N ALA A 114 8.16 1.16 -15.60
CA ALA A 114 9.01 0.17 -14.96
C ALA A 114 9.11 -1.17 -15.73
N GLY A 115 8.33 -1.36 -16.81
CA GLY A 115 8.27 -2.64 -17.54
C GLY A 115 7.49 -3.74 -16.81
N GLU A 116 6.58 -3.36 -15.91
CA GLU A 116 5.85 -4.24 -15.00
C GLU A 116 4.36 -4.42 -15.36
N ALA A 117 3.92 -3.80 -16.45
CA ALA A 117 2.53 -3.72 -16.91
C ALA A 117 2.07 -4.91 -17.75
#